data_AF-A0A3D0J2A1-F1
#
_entry.id   AF-A0A3D0J2A1-F1
#
_cell.length_a   1.000
_cell.length_b   1.000
_cell.length_c   1.000
_cell.angle_alpha   90.00
_cell.angle_beta   90.00
_cell.angle_gamma   90.00
#
_symmetry.space_group_name_H-M   'P 1'
#
loop_
_entity.id
_entity.type
_entity.pdbx_description
1 polymer ?
#
loop_
_entity_poly.entity_id
_entity_poly.type
_entity_poly.pdbx_seq_one_letter_code
_entity_poly.pdbx_strand_id
1 'polypeptide(L)'
;LGGWVAGLTLCHEPDLACGWLVQPIPDVATAIWDSAGGWVLRRQMEERGLDRQRVEKLLPLVCPSHGKLLLPASRVLVVGGTHDSVAPVVKLKAFAEGWGGAHYREVGQGHIGYQAMPGAWRWGRELMPELFRS
;
A
#
# COMPACT_ATOMS: atom_id res chain seq x y z
N LEU A 1 -6.99 3.07 4.09
CA LEU A 1 -6.70 4.36 3.42
C LEU A 1 -5.38 5.01 3.87
N GLY A 2 -5.05 5.06 5.16
CA GLY A 2 -3.79 5.68 5.62
C GLY A 2 -2.53 5.16 4.92
N GLY A 3 -2.40 3.84 4.74
CA GLY A 3 -1.27 3.24 4.01
C GLY A 3 -1.19 3.61 2.52
N TRP A 4 -2.31 3.95 1.88
CA TRP A 4 -2.32 4.44 0.50
C TRP A 4 -1.73 5.85 0.41
N VAL A 5 -2.20 6.76 1.27
CA VAL A 5 -1.69 8.14 1.35
C VAL A 5 -0.21 8.13 1.74
N ALA A 6 0.17 7.39 2.79
CA ALA A 6 1.57 7.28 3.20
C ALA A 6 2.44 6.70 2.08
N GLY A 7 1.93 5.76 1.29
CA GLY A 7 2.64 5.23 0.14
C GLY A 7 2.91 6.28 -0.94
N LEU A 8 1.94 7.17 -1.21
CA LEU A 8 2.14 8.31 -2.11
C LEU A 8 3.14 9.31 -1.51
N THR A 9 3.05 9.58 -0.20
CA THR A 9 3.99 10.46 0.49
C THR A 9 5.43 9.95 0.36
N LEU A 10 5.68 8.64 0.49
CA LEU A 10 7.02 8.04 0.29
C LEU A 10 7.56 8.21 -1.15
N CYS A 11 6.67 8.45 -2.11
CA CYS A 11 7.04 8.70 -3.51
C CYS A 11 7.29 10.18 -3.82
N HIS A 12 6.92 11.10 -2.93
CA HIS A 12 6.94 12.54 -3.19
C HIS A 12 7.70 13.37 -2.14
N GLU A 13 7.85 12.87 -0.92
CA GLU A 13 8.55 13.55 0.17
C GLU A 13 9.92 12.92 0.43
N PRO A 14 11.04 13.60 0.12
CA PRO A 14 12.39 13.03 0.23
C PRO A 14 12.91 12.95 1.67
N ASP A 15 12.35 13.73 2.59
CA ASP A 15 12.89 13.91 3.95
C ASP A 15 12.34 12.90 4.97
N LEU A 16 11.63 11.87 4.51
CA LEU A 16 11.10 10.83 5.38
C LEU A 16 12.20 9.88 5.86
N ALA A 17 12.29 9.69 7.18
CA ALA A 17 13.24 8.77 7.78
C ALA A 17 12.92 7.31 7.45
N CYS A 18 11.64 6.91 7.47
CA CYS A 18 11.17 5.55 7.15
C CYS A 18 9.67 5.54 6.82
N GLY A 19 9.17 4.42 6.30
CA GLY A 19 7.75 4.21 6.04
C GLY A 19 7.25 2.83 6.44
N TRP A 20 6.26 2.75 7.33
CA TRP A 20 5.63 1.49 7.73
C TRP A 20 4.18 1.46 7.24
N LEU A 21 3.94 0.70 6.18
CA LEU A 21 2.66 0.61 5.51
C LEU A 21 1.89 -0.62 5.98
N VAL A 22 0.84 -0.40 6.75
CA VAL A 22 -0.02 -1.48 7.27
C VAL A 22 -1.22 -1.66 6.34
N GLN A 23 -1.25 -2.82 5.67
CA GLN A 23 -2.26 -3.24 4.71
C GLN A 23 -2.62 -2.12 3.72
N PRO A 24 -1.62 -1.52 3.04
CA PRO A 24 -1.87 -0.41 2.13
C PRO A 24 -2.69 -0.88 0.94
N ILE A 25 -3.39 0.04 0.29
CA ILE A 25 -3.95 -0.21 -1.04
C ILE A 25 -2.92 0.38 -2.02
N PRO A 26 -2.07 -0.45 -2.66
CA PRO A 26 -1.00 0.06 -3.52
C PRO A 26 -1.53 0.56 -4.86
N ASP A 27 -2.67 0.02 -5.29
CA ASP A 27 -3.34 0.35 -6.54
C ASP A 27 -4.86 0.35 -6.32
N VAL A 28 -5.48 1.52 -6.47
CA VAL A 28 -6.93 1.64 -6.33
C VAL A 28 -7.68 0.99 -7.49
N ALA A 29 -7.05 0.72 -8.64
CA ALA A 29 -7.68 0.04 -9.76
C ALA A 29 -8.24 -1.33 -9.37
N THR A 30 -7.52 -2.08 -8.52
CA THR A 30 -8.01 -3.37 -8.01
C THR A 30 -9.25 -3.19 -7.12
N ALA A 31 -9.28 -2.14 -6.29
CA ALA A 31 -10.47 -1.83 -5.49
C ALA A 31 -11.66 -1.40 -6.37
N ILE A 32 -11.40 -0.63 -7.43
CA ILE A 32 -12.43 -0.10 -8.33
C ILE A 32 -12.98 -1.20 -9.25
N TRP A 33 -12.12 -1.95 -9.94
CA TRP A 33 -12.50 -2.83 -11.03
C TRP A 33 -12.59 -4.30 -10.63
N ASP A 34 -11.69 -4.77 -9.77
CA ASP A 34 -11.56 -6.20 -9.47
C ASP A 34 -12.38 -6.60 -8.22
N SER A 35 -12.69 -5.64 -7.33
CA SER A 35 -13.48 -5.92 -6.13
C SER A 35 -14.99 -5.94 -6.41
N ALA A 36 -15.71 -6.87 -5.78
CA ALA A 36 -17.17 -6.90 -5.84
C ALA A 36 -17.79 -5.63 -5.24
N GLY A 37 -17.17 -5.08 -4.17
CA GLY A 37 -17.62 -3.86 -3.50
C GLY A 37 -17.46 -2.57 -4.31
N GLY A 38 -16.65 -2.58 -5.38
CA GLY A 38 -16.40 -1.41 -6.22
C GLY A 38 -17.56 -0.99 -7.13
N TRP A 39 -18.65 -1.76 -7.20
CA TRP A 39 -19.73 -1.53 -8.17
C TRP A 39 -20.35 -0.13 -8.10
N VAL A 40 -20.60 0.39 -6.89
CA VAL A 40 -21.16 1.75 -6.74
C VAL A 40 -20.22 2.80 -7.34
N LEU A 41 -18.90 2.65 -7.10
CA LEU A 41 -17.91 3.58 -7.64
C LEU A 41 -17.81 3.47 -9.16
N ARG A 42 -17.79 2.25 -9.70
CA ARG A 42 -17.80 2.01 -11.15
C ARG A 42 -18.99 2.66 -11.83
N ARG A 43 -20.19 2.43 -11.28
CA ARG A 43 -21.43 3.04 -11.78
C ARG A 43 -21.36 4.57 -11.75
N GLN A 44 -20.89 5.16 -10.65
CA GLN A 44 -20.74 6.61 -10.54
C GLN A 44 -19.72 7.18 -11.54
N MET A 45 -18.65 6.44 -11.83
CA MET A 45 -17.65 6.82 -12.84
C MET A 45 -18.25 6.73 -14.25
N GLU A 46 -18.94 5.64 -14.58
CA GLU A 46 -19.62 5.42 -15.86
C GLU A 46 -20.68 6.49 -16.14
N GLU A 47 -21.52 6.83 -15.15
CA GLU A 47 -22.52 7.91 -15.23
C GLU A 47 -21.88 9.29 -15.51
N ARG A 48 -20.58 9.45 -15.25
CA ARG A 48 -19.80 10.67 -15.52
C ARG A 48 -18.91 10.56 -16.76
N GLY A 49 -19.05 9.48 -17.54
CA GLY A 49 -18.24 9.24 -18.74
C GLY A 49 -16.77 8.91 -18.44
N LEU A 50 -16.48 8.41 -17.24
CA LEU A 50 -15.15 7.93 -16.83
C LEU A 50 -15.12 6.41 -16.96
N ASP A 51 -14.82 5.93 -18.17
CA ASP A 51 -14.57 4.51 -18.42
C ASP A 51 -13.24 4.05 -17.80
N ARG A 52 -13.04 2.73 -17.76
CA ARG A 52 -11.82 2.10 -17.23
C ARG A 52 -10.56 2.65 -17.89
N GLN A 53 -10.55 2.81 -19.21
CA GLN A 53 -9.37 3.27 -19.96
C GLN A 53 -8.98 4.71 -19.57
N ARG A 54 -9.96 5.59 -19.36
CA ARG A 54 -9.73 6.97 -18.91
C ARG A 54 -9.21 7.00 -17.47
N VAL A 55 -9.80 6.20 -16.58
CA VAL A 55 -9.37 6.12 -15.17
C VAL A 55 -7.97 5.52 -15.06
N GLU A 56 -7.63 4.51 -15.87
CA GLU A 56 -6.31 3.88 -15.87
C GLU A 56 -5.17 4.87 -16.19
N LYS A 57 -5.44 5.88 -17.03
CA LYS A 57 -4.46 6.94 -17.32
C LYS A 57 -4.15 7.84 -16.12
N LEU A 58 -5.03 7.87 -15.12
CA LEU A 58 -4.88 8.68 -13.91
C LEU A 58 -4.18 7.91 -12.77
N LEU A 59 -4.15 6.57 -12.83
CA LEU A 59 -3.54 5.73 -11.78
C LEU A 59 -2.10 6.12 -11.45
N PRO A 60 -1.23 6.50 -12.41
CA PRO A 60 0.12 6.95 -12.08
C PRO A 60 0.20 8.16 -11.13
N LEU A 61 -0.86 8.97 -11.06
CA LEU A 61 -0.92 10.15 -10.19
C LEU A 61 -1.44 9.83 -8.79
N VAL A 62 -2.13 8.69 -8.64
CA VAL A 62 -2.90 8.38 -7.42
C VAL A 62 -2.59 7.01 -6.85
N CYS A 63 -1.71 6.20 -7.44
CA CYS A 63 -1.39 4.87 -6.96
C CYS A 63 0.09 4.76 -6.60
N PRO A 64 0.44 4.43 -5.34
CA PRO A 64 1.82 4.17 -4.92
C PRO A 64 2.55 3.14 -5.80
N SER A 65 1.84 2.16 -6.35
CA SER A 65 2.42 1.12 -7.23
C SER A 65 3.06 1.65 -8.51
N HIS A 66 2.70 2.86 -8.94
CA HIS A 66 3.28 3.53 -10.10
C HIS A 66 4.42 4.49 -9.74
N GLY A 67 4.58 4.80 -8.44
CA GLY A 67 5.62 5.69 -7.95
C GLY A 67 6.93 4.96 -7.65
N LYS A 68 7.97 5.73 -7.36
CA LYS A 68 9.27 5.23 -6.89
C LYS A 68 9.54 5.80 -5.50
N LEU A 69 10.14 5.00 -4.63
CA LEU A 69 10.60 5.47 -3.33
C LEU A 69 11.67 6.56 -3.48
N LEU A 70 11.56 7.63 -2.69
CA LEU A 70 12.60 8.65 -2.54
C LEU A 70 13.59 8.37 -1.39
N LEU A 71 13.39 7.25 -0.70
CA LEU A 71 14.24 6.75 0.38
C LEU A 71 14.68 5.30 0.08
N PRO A 72 15.74 4.79 0.74
CA PRO A 72 16.17 3.41 0.56
C PRO A 72 15.06 2.40 0.89
N ALA A 73 14.89 1.37 0.06
CA ALA A 73 13.89 0.32 0.26
C ALA A 73 14.04 -0.41 1.61
N SER A 74 15.27 -0.49 2.14
CA SER A 74 15.57 -1.01 3.48
C SER A 74 14.93 -0.23 4.62
N ARG A 75 14.44 0.99 4.37
CA ARG A 75 13.74 1.84 5.35
C ARG A 75 12.22 1.80 5.20
N VAL A 76 11.71 0.88 4.40
CA VAL A 76 10.28 0.70 4.16
C VAL A 76 9.86 -0.72 4.58
N LEU A 77 8.77 -0.79 5.33
CA LEU A 77 8.12 -2.05 5.73
C LEU A 77 6.68 -2.04 5.24
N VAL A 78 6.29 -3.08 4.50
CA VAL A 78 4.92 -3.37 4.09
C VAL A 78 4.39 -4.56 4.88
N VAL A 79 3.23 -4.41 5.49
CA VAL A 79 2.58 -5.48 6.28
C VAL A 79 1.28 -5.91 5.61
N GLY A 80 1.15 -7.18 5.26
CA GLY A 80 -0.06 -7.78 4.71
C GLY A 80 -0.85 -8.61 5.73
N GLY A 81 -2.15 -8.76 5.50
CA GLY A 81 -3.00 -9.72 6.20
C GLY A 81 -3.27 -10.94 5.33
N THR A 82 -3.05 -12.15 5.82
CA THR A 82 -3.23 -13.38 5.01
C THR A 82 -4.66 -13.63 4.56
N HIS A 83 -5.65 -13.05 5.25
CA HIS A 83 -7.07 -13.13 4.91
C HIS A 83 -7.61 -11.81 4.33
N ASP A 84 -6.74 -10.88 3.95
CA ASP A 84 -7.11 -9.57 3.41
C ASP A 84 -7.58 -9.70 1.95
N SER A 85 -8.88 -9.51 1.73
CA SER A 85 -9.47 -9.48 0.38
C SER A 85 -9.47 -8.10 -0.26
N VAL A 86 -9.14 -7.04 0.49
CA VAL A 86 -9.09 -5.65 0.01
C VAL A 86 -7.69 -5.34 -0.55
N ALA A 87 -6.65 -5.74 0.17
CA ALA A 87 -5.25 -5.64 -0.25
C ALA A 87 -4.58 -7.02 -0.21
N PRO A 88 -4.81 -7.87 -1.22
CA PRO A 88 -4.34 -9.25 -1.21
C PRO A 88 -2.81 -9.35 -1.09
N VAL A 89 -2.33 -10.33 -0.32
CA VAL A 89 -0.89 -10.55 -0.07
C VAL A 89 -0.05 -10.67 -1.33
N VAL A 90 -0.59 -11.29 -2.39
CA VAL A 90 0.11 -11.42 -3.69
C VAL A 90 0.39 -10.05 -4.30
N LYS A 91 -0.58 -9.13 -4.22
CA LYS A 91 -0.44 -7.75 -4.72
C LYS A 91 0.55 -6.96 -3.86
N LEU A 92 0.50 -7.15 -2.53
CA LEU A 92 1.42 -6.47 -1.61
C LEU A 92 2.87 -6.95 -1.73
N LYS A 93 3.11 -8.24 -1.98
CA LYS A 93 4.45 -8.78 -2.29
C LYS A 93 5.01 -8.16 -3.55
N ALA A 94 4.25 -8.20 -4.65
CA ALA A 94 4.65 -7.61 -5.92
C ALA A 94 4.92 -6.10 -5.80
N PHE A 95 4.11 -5.40 -4.98
CA PHE A 95 4.32 -3.99 -4.67
C PHE A 95 5.64 -3.74 -3.92
N ALA A 96 5.92 -4.50 -2.87
CA ALA A 96 7.18 -4.38 -2.12
C ALA A 96 8.41 -4.71 -2.98
N GLU A 97 8.30 -5.72 -3.85
CA GLU A 97 9.32 -6.06 -4.86
C GLU A 97 9.54 -4.92 -5.85
N GLY A 98 8.47 -4.34 -6.40
CA GLY A 98 8.51 -3.20 -7.33
C GLY A 98 9.16 -1.94 -6.74
N TRP A 99 9.14 -1.82 -5.40
CA TRP A 99 9.84 -0.78 -4.66
C TRP A 99 11.29 -1.15 -4.29
N GLY A 100 11.95 -1.97 -5.11
CA GLY A 100 13.35 -2.34 -4.91
C GLY A 100 13.55 -3.33 -3.76
N GLY A 101 12.54 -4.12 -3.45
CA GLY A 101 12.60 -5.14 -2.40
C GLY A 101 12.44 -4.58 -0.99
N ALA A 102 11.49 -3.65 -0.80
CA ALA A 102 11.10 -3.17 0.53
C ALA A 102 10.74 -4.35 1.44
N HIS A 103 10.94 -4.21 2.76
CA HIS A 103 10.65 -5.29 3.69
C HIS A 103 9.15 -5.65 3.64
N TYR A 104 8.85 -6.94 3.68
CA TYR A 104 7.48 -7.44 3.68
C TYR A 104 7.25 -8.46 4.80
N ARG A 105 6.13 -8.33 5.52
CA ARG A 105 5.70 -9.24 6.61
C ARG A 105 4.20 -9.49 6.55
N GLU A 106 3.76 -10.60 7.14
CA GLU A 106 2.36 -11.01 7.14
C GLU A 106 1.85 -11.30 8.55
N VAL A 107 0.55 -11.08 8.76
CA VAL A 107 -0.19 -11.46 9.96
C VAL A 107 -1.46 -12.22 9.60
N GLY A 108 -1.95 -13.06 10.52
CA GLY A 108 -3.11 -13.92 10.35
C GLY A 108 -4.46 -13.19 10.48
N GLN A 109 -4.69 -12.12 9.72
CA GLN A 109 -5.93 -11.34 9.78
C GLN A 109 -6.46 -10.92 8.39
N GLY A 110 -7.70 -10.43 8.36
CA GLY A 110 -8.27 -9.73 7.21
C GLY A 110 -7.82 -8.28 7.12
N HIS A 111 -8.46 -7.46 6.28
CA HIS A 111 -8.12 -6.03 6.13
C HIS A 111 -8.21 -5.25 7.45
N ILE A 112 -9.14 -5.66 8.31
CA ILE A 112 -9.37 -5.09 9.63
C ILE A 112 -9.02 -6.16 10.67
N GLY A 113 -8.23 -5.78 11.67
CA GLY A 113 -7.81 -6.67 12.75
C GLY A 113 -6.82 -6.00 13.70
N TYR A 114 -6.38 -6.74 14.71
CA TYR A 114 -5.60 -6.21 15.83
C TYR A 114 -4.13 -6.68 15.86
N GLN A 115 -3.68 -7.44 14.86
CA GLN A 115 -2.33 -8.00 14.80
C GLN A 115 -1.36 -7.17 13.94
N ALA A 116 -1.85 -6.56 12.86
CA ALA A 116 -1.00 -5.91 11.86
C ALA A 116 -0.25 -4.70 12.43
N MET A 117 -0.95 -3.83 13.18
CA MET A 117 -0.36 -2.63 13.78
C MET A 117 0.72 -2.96 14.84
N PRO A 118 0.46 -3.82 15.85
CA PRO A 118 1.52 -4.26 16.78
C PRO A 118 2.68 -4.98 16.08
N GLY A 119 2.38 -5.79 15.06
CA GLY A 119 3.39 -6.47 14.24
C GLY A 119 4.31 -5.47 13.53
N ALA A 120 3.72 -4.48 12.85
CA ALA A 120 4.45 -3.41 12.18
C ALA A 120 5.37 -2.66 13.14
N TRP A 121 4.87 -2.33 14.34
CA TRP A 121 5.68 -1.64 15.36
C TRP A 121 6.90 -2.47 15.79
N ARG A 122 6.69 -3.75 16.11
CA ARG A 122 7.77 -4.66 16.51
C ARG A 122 8.81 -4.81 15.39
N TRP A 123 8.37 -5.18 14.19
CA TRP A 123 9.28 -5.46 13.08
C TRP A 123 9.97 -4.21 12.57
N GLY A 124 9.27 -3.07 12.54
CA GLY A 124 9.85 -1.81 12.11
C GLY A 124 11.05 -1.41 12.98
N ARG A 125 10.94 -1.57 14.31
CA ARG A 125 12.05 -1.32 15.23
C ARG A 125 13.18 -2.34 15.11
N GLU A 126 12.86 -3.59 14.81
CA GLU A 126 13.86 -4.65 14.59
C GLU A 126 14.64 -4.44 13.29
N LEU A 127 13.97 -4.00 12.22
CA LEU A 127 14.54 -3.82 10.89
C LEU A 127 15.31 -2.50 10.74
N MET A 128 14.91 -1.47 11.47
CA MET A 128 15.50 -0.12 11.40
C MET A 128 15.94 0.37 12.79
N PRO A 129 16.74 -0.42 13.54
CA PRO A 129 17.04 -0.12 14.94
C PRO A 129 17.75 1.22 15.13
N GLU A 130 18.51 1.69 14.15
CA GLU A 130 19.23 2.97 14.16
C GLU A 130 18.30 4.19 14.24
N LEU A 131 17.05 4.07 13.80
CA LEU A 131 16.08 5.17 13.82
C LEU A 131 15.36 5.31 15.18
N PHE A 132 15.47 4.31 16.05
CA PHE A 132 14.68 4.22 17.30
C PHE A 132 15.53 3.92 18.55
N ARG A 133 16.85 4.01 18.43
CA ARG A 133 17.77 4.01 19.58
C ARG A 133 17.93 5.46 20.06
N SER A 134 17.54 5.70 21.30
CA SER A 134 17.82 6.94 22.06
C SER A 134 19.24 6.96 22.57
#